data_AF-A0A8H6LLT3-F1
#
_entry.id   AF-A0A8H6LLT3-F1
#
_cell.length_a   1.000
_cell.length_b   1.000
_cell.length_c   1.000
_cell.angle_alpha   90.00
_cell.angle_beta   90.00
_cell.angle_gamma   90.00
#
_symmetry.space_group_name_H-M   'P 1'
#
loop_
_entity.id
_entity.type
_entity.pdbx_description
1 polymer ?
#
loop_
_entity_poly.entity_id
_entity_poly.type
_entity_poly.pdbx_seq_one_letter_code
_entity_poly.pdbx_strand_id
1 'polypeptide(L)'
;MNEIRDEWRKKKEVIVNGVEKRLQFKQWLEHTGKDVEYASYDASRAEIRSQLNKKEDFFTIDTQLAPEAREAIRKARFADKPLSSADLSRLLCSDDTVDFTLTQAPADQDEDEDNDLSDEDDLKMPSSPPCLLDRESSLLLRQCG
;
A
#
# COMPACT_ATOMS: atom_id res chain seq x y z
N MET A 1 7.29 -3.71 -21.13
CA MET A 1 8.34 -2.73 -21.50
C MET A 1 9.77 -3.29 -21.37
N ASN A 2 10.17 -3.78 -20.19
CA ASN A 2 11.47 -4.46 -20.03
C ASN A 2 11.55 -5.71 -20.91
N GLU A 3 10.48 -6.48 -21.01
CA GLU A 3 10.40 -7.66 -21.87
C GLU A 3 10.64 -7.36 -23.36
N ILE A 4 9.98 -6.34 -23.93
CA ILE A 4 10.22 -5.90 -25.32
C ILE A 4 11.67 -5.43 -25.51
N ARG A 5 12.23 -4.71 -24.53
CA ARG A 5 13.63 -4.27 -24.55
C ARG A 5 14.63 -5.42 -24.38
N ASP A 6 14.29 -6.44 -23.59
CA ASP A 6 15.10 -7.63 -23.35
C ASP A 6 15.07 -8.55 -24.56
N GLU A 7 13.92 -8.65 -25.21
CA GLU A 7 13.78 -9.36 -26.46
C GLU A 7 14.56 -8.66 -27.58
N TRP A 8 14.52 -7.33 -27.67
CA TRP A 8 15.43 -6.60 -28.56
C TRP A 8 16.89 -6.89 -28.23
N ARG A 9 17.30 -6.83 -26.95
CA ARG A 9 18.69 -7.12 -26.57
C ARG A 9 19.15 -8.52 -27.00
N LYS A 10 18.25 -9.50 -26.97
CA LYS A 10 18.49 -10.89 -27.40
C LYS A 10 18.41 -11.08 -28.91
N LYS A 11 17.51 -10.38 -29.61
CA LYS A 11 17.16 -10.59 -31.04
C LYS A 11 17.45 -9.37 -31.92
N LYS A 12 18.38 -8.49 -31.53
CA LYS A 12 18.70 -7.26 -32.29
C LYS A 12 19.42 -7.53 -33.61
N GLU A 13 19.99 -8.71 -33.80
CA GLU A 13 20.64 -9.13 -35.04
C GLU A 13 19.59 -9.76 -35.96
N VAL A 14 19.27 -9.06 -37.05
CA VAL A 14 18.21 -9.44 -38.00
C VAL A 14 18.79 -9.38 -39.41
N ILE A 15 18.42 -10.33 -40.27
CA ILE A 15 18.85 -10.35 -41.67
C ILE A 15 17.97 -9.37 -42.44
N VAL A 16 18.57 -8.26 -42.89
CA VAL A 16 17.88 -7.27 -43.71
C VAL A 16 18.55 -7.26 -45.08
N ASN A 17 17.79 -7.62 -46.12
CA ASN A 17 18.27 -7.71 -47.50
C ASN A 17 19.49 -8.66 -47.67
N GLY A 18 19.49 -9.80 -46.96
CA GLY A 18 20.54 -10.82 -47.05
C GLY A 18 21.82 -10.51 -46.26
N VAL A 19 21.87 -9.40 -45.53
CA VAL A 19 22.99 -9.03 -44.65
C VAL A 19 22.52 -9.01 -43.21
N GLU A 20 23.26 -9.68 -42.32
CA GLU A 20 23.03 -9.61 -40.88
C GLU A 20 23.33 -8.19 -40.38
N LYS A 21 22.30 -7.52 -39.84
CA LYS A 21 22.42 -6.18 -39.29
C LYS A 21 21.90 -6.13 -37.86
N ARG A 22 22.62 -5.39 -37.04
CA ARG A 22 22.16 -4.99 -35.71
C ARG A 22 21.21 -3.81 -35.83
N LEU A 23 19.93 -4.04 -35.59
CA LEU A 23 18.92 -2.98 -35.65
C LEU A 23 18.91 -2.17 -34.35
N GLN A 24 18.78 -0.85 -34.51
CA GLN A 24 18.43 0.05 -33.41
C GLN A 24 17.02 -0.29 -32.91
N PHE A 25 16.74 -0.07 -31.64
CA PHE A 25 15.48 -0.49 -31.00
C PHE A 25 14.23 -0.07 -31.78
N LYS A 26 14.18 1.20 -32.25
CA LYS A 26 13.04 1.70 -33.04
C LYS A 26 12.87 0.97 -34.38
N GLN A 27 13.98 0.75 -35.11
CA GLN A 27 13.96 0.01 -36.37
C GLN A 27 13.57 -1.46 -36.16
N TRP A 28 13.98 -2.04 -35.04
CA TRP A 28 13.60 -3.39 -34.66
C TRP A 28 12.11 -3.52 -34.33
N LEU A 29 11.52 -2.51 -33.67
CA LEU A 29 10.09 -2.47 -33.43
C LEU A 29 9.29 -2.42 -34.74
N GLU A 30 9.68 -1.52 -35.66
CA GLU A 30 9.06 -1.40 -36.99
C GLU A 30 9.21 -2.70 -37.79
N HIS A 31 10.39 -3.34 -37.75
CA HIS A 31 10.63 -4.59 -38.47
C HIS A 31 9.84 -5.78 -37.88
N THR A 32 9.58 -5.79 -36.57
CA THR A 32 8.86 -6.89 -35.89
C THR A 32 7.35 -6.63 -35.76
N GLY A 33 6.86 -5.45 -36.16
CA GLY A 33 5.47 -5.03 -35.98
C GLY A 33 5.07 -4.79 -34.52
N LYS A 34 6.05 -4.61 -33.63
CA LYS A 34 5.85 -4.38 -32.19
C LYS A 34 5.80 -2.89 -31.84
N ASP A 35 5.87 -2.03 -32.84
CA ASP A 35 5.79 -0.58 -32.70
C ASP A 35 4.44 -0.12 -32.12
N VAL A 36 3.34 -0.74 -32.54
CA VAL A 36 1.99 -0.43 -32.02
C VAL A 36 1.86 -0.77 -30.54
N GLU A 37 2.30 -1.98 -30.15
CA GLU A 37 2.29 -2.43 -28.76
C GLU A 37 3.21 -1.55 -27.89
N TYR A 38 4.39 -1.21 -28.39
CA TYR A 38 5.31 -0.33 -27.67
C TYR A 38 4.75 1.09 -27.48
N ALA A 39 4.09 1.64 -28.49
CA ALA A 39 3.49 2.97 -28.44
C ALA A 39 2.33 3.06 -27.43
N SER A 40 1.49 2.01 -27.31
CA SER A 40 0.41 1.99 -26.32
C SER A 40 0.94 1.98 -24.89
N TYR A 41 2.02 1.24 -24.62
CA TYR A 41 2.70 1.26 -23.33
C TYR A 41 3.33 2.61 -22.99
N ASP A 42 3.91 3.30 -23.99
CA ASP A 42 4.52 4.62 -23.78
C ASP A 42 3.46 5.70 -23.48
N ALA A 43 2.31 5.63 -24.18
CA ALA A 43 1.16 6.50 -23.92
C ALA A 43 0.60 6.31 -22.50
N SER A 44 0.42 5.06 -22.05
CA SER A 44 -0.03 4.74 -20.69
C SER A 44 0.94 5.28 -19.62
N ARG A 45 2.26 5.19 -19.85
CA ARG A 45 3.25 5.77 -18.94
C ARG A 45 3.19 7.30 -18.88
N ALA A 46 3.00 7.96 -20.02
CA ALA A 46 2.87 9.41 -20.07
C ALA A 46 1.64 9.88 -19.28
N GLU A 47 0.53 9.14 -19.38
CA GLU A 47 -0.69 9.40 -18.62
C GLU A 47 -0.49 9.21 -17.11
N ILE A 48 0.05 8.05 -16.68
CA ILE A 48 0.32 7.79 -15.25
C ILE A 48 1.25 8.86 -14.67
N ARG A 49 2.29 9.25 -15.41
CA ARG A 49 3.21 10.29 -14.97
C ARG A 49 2.55 11.66 -14.91
N SER A 50 1.63 11.96 -15.83
CA SER A 50 0.83 13.19 -15.81
C SER A 50 -0.05 13.24 -14.58
N GLN A 51 -0.74 12.14 -14.25
CA GLN A 51 -1.57 12.03 -13.05
C GLN A 51 -0.73 12.17 -11.77
N LEU A 52 0.42 11.50 -11.67
CA LEU A 52 1.29 11.58 -10.49
C LEU A 52 1.89 12.99 -10.30
N ASN A 53 2.08 13.74 -11.39
CA ASN A 53 2.60 15.10 -11.36
C ASN A 53 1.50 16.15 -11.14
N LYS A 54 0.21 15.78 -11.23
CA LYS A 54 -0.87 16.66 -10.77
C LYS A 54 -0.75 16.74 -9.26
N LYS A 55 -0.29 17.89 -8.79
CA LYS A 55 -0.50 18.28 -7.39
C LYS A 55 -2.00 18.48 -7.24
N GLU A 56 -2.70 17.48 -6.76
CA GLU A 56 -4.06 17.69 -6.26
C GLU A 56 -4.00 18.75 -5.16
N ASP A 57 -4.96 19.66 -5.17
CA ASP A 57 -5.14 20.61 -4.08
C ASP A 57 -5.57 19.80 -2.85
N PHE A 58 -4.60 19.38 -2.05
CA PHE A 58 -4.85 18.68 -0.81
C PHE A 58 -5.64 19.61 0.11
N PHE A 59 -6.87 19.23 0.44
CA PHE A 59 -7.65 19.92 1.46
C PHE A 59 -7.37 19.24 2.80
N THR A 60 -6.89 20.01 3.77
CA THR A 60 -6.85 19.57 5.16
C THR A 60 -8.21 19.88 5.77
N ILE A 61 -8.97 18.83 6.09
CA ILE A 61 -10.17 18.99 6.92
C ILE A 61 -9.69 19.10 8.36
N ASP A 62 -9.72 20.32 8.91
CA ASP A 62 -9.56 20.53 10.35
C ASP A 62 -10.83 20.02 11.04
N THR A 63 -10.79 18.75 11.48
CA THR A 63 -11.85 18.20 12.32
C THR A 63 -11.69 18.82 13.70
N GLN A 64 -12.54 19.82 13.98
CA GLN A 64 -12.54 20.45 15.30
C GLN A 64 -12.68 19.39 16.39
N LEU A 65 -11.84 19.48 17.41
CA LEU A 65 -11.89 18.55 18.54
C LEU A 65 -13.25 18.60 19.21
N ALA A 66 -13.90 17.43 19.33
CA ALA A 66 -15.20 17.29 19.96
C ALA A 66 -15.20 17.95 21.37
N PRO A 67 -16.29 18.65 21.75
CA PRO A 67 -16.35 19.36 23.03
C PRO A 67 -16.13 18.42 24.23
N GLU A 68 -16.55 17.17 24.11
CA GLU A 68 -16.35 16.12 25.12
C GLU A 68 -14.86 15.75 25.27
N ALA A 69 -14.09 15.72 24.18
CA ALA A 69 -12.65 15.49 24.22
C ALA A 69 -11.91 16.69 24.83
N ARG A 70 -12.36 17.91 24.54
CA ARG A 70 -11.85 19.14 25.19
C ARG A 70 -12.11 19.11 26.69
N GLU A 71 -13.28 18.65 27.09
CA GLU A 71 -13.69 18.50 28.49
C GLU A 71 -12.86 17.43 29.23
N ALA A 72 -12.63 16.28 28.59
CA ALA A 72 -11.78 15.23 29.12
C ALA A 72 -10.34 15.72 29.34
N ILE A 73 -9.76 16.41 28.35
CA ILE A 73 -8.43 17.04 28.48
C ILE A 73 -8.42 18.02 29.64
N ARG A 74 -9.43 18.88 29.76
CA ARG A 74 -9.50 19.84 30.87
C ARG A 74 -9.56 19.15 32.22
N LYS A 75 -10.38 18.10 32.37
CA LYS A 75 -10.48 17.34 33.63
C LYS A 75 -9.17 16.63 33.97
N ALA A 76 -8.51 16.02 32.98
CA ALA A 76 -7.25 15.33 33.17
C ALA A 76 -6.11 16.26 33.61
N ARG A 77 -6.12 17.54 33.19
CA ARG A 77 -5.12 18.54 33.63
C ARG A 77 -5.09 18.76 35.15
N PHE A 78 -6.21 18.51 35.83
CA PHE A 78 -6.36 18.72 37.27
C PHE A 78 -6.55 17.41 38.05
N ALA A 79 -6.48 16.26 37.38
CA ALA A 79 -6.63 14.96 38.01
C ALA A 79 -5.27 14.32 38.25
N ASP A 80 -5.18 13.44 39.25
CA ASP A 80 -3.98 12.63 39.52
C ASP A 80 -3.72 11.56 38.44
N LYS A 81 -4.69 11.35 37.55
CA LYS A 81 -4.70 10.27 36.55
C LYS A 81 -4.40 10.82 35.15
N PRO A 82 -3.59 10.11 34.34
CA PRO A 82 -3.24 10.56 33.00
C PRO A 82 -4.44 10.51 32.06
N LEU A 83 -4.41 11.36 31.02
CA LEU A 83 -5.47 11.44 30.01
C LEU A 83 -5.77 10.10 29.32
N SER A 84 -4.78 9.21 29.20
CA SER A 84 -4.95 7.86 28.63
C SER A 84 -5.91 6.96 29.43
N SER A 85 -6.22 7.33 30.67
CA SER A 85 -7.20 6.62 31.51
C SER A 85 -8.62 7.18 31.42
N ALA A 86 -8.82 8.26 30.66
CA ALA A 86 -10.14 8.81 30.40
C ALA A 86 -10.89 7.91 29.40
N ASP A 87 -12.14 7.56 29.74
CA ASP A 87 -13.04 6.85 28.82
C ASP A 87 -13.49 7.82 27.71
N LEU A 88 -12.97 7.59 26.49
CA LEU A 88 -13.28 8.36 25.28
C LEU A 88 -14.17 7.59 24.30
N SER A 89 -14.60 6.36 24.64
CA SER A 89 -15.44 5.54 23.76
C SER A 89 -16.85 6.10 23.58
N ARG A 90 -17.21 7.15 24.34
CA ARG A 90 -18.49 7.87 24.25
C ARG A 90 -18.43 9.14 23.39
N LEU A 91 -17.28 9.44 22.78
CA LEU A 91 -17.17 10.57 21.85
C LEU A 91 -18.03 10.30 20.62
N LEU A 92 -18.88 11.26 20.23
CA LEU A 92 -19.59 11.18 18.96
C LEU A 92 -18.55 11.00 17.83
N CYS A 93 -18.79 10.01 16.97
CA CYS A 93 -17.88 9.62 15.88
C CYS A 93 -16.54 9.00 16.33
N SER A 94 -16.46 8.40 17.53
CA SER A 94 -15.34 7.50 17.83
C SER A 94 -15.38 6.29 16.90
N ASP A 95 -14.27 5.99 16.24
CA ASP A 95 -14.11 4.86 15.31
C ASP A 95 -14.38 3.49 15.97
N ASP A 96 -14.42 3.43 17.30
CA ASP A 96 -14.65 2.22 18.08
C ASP A 96 -16.12 1.75 18.13
N THR A 97 -17.08 2.55 17.62
CA THR A 97 -18.51 2.20 17.67
C THR A 97 -19.10 2.12 16.26
N VAL A 98 -19.37 0.88 15.82
CA VAL A 98 -20.08 0.59 14.57
C VAL A 98 -21.54 0.23 14.88
N ASP A 99 -22.48 1.05 14.40
CA ASP A 99 -23.92 0.74 14.47
C ASP A 99 -24.31 -0.10 13.25
N PHE A 100 -24.55 -1.40 13.47
CA PHE A 100 -25.10 -2.27 12.43
C PHE A 100 -26.60 -2.03 12.31
N THR A 101 -27.03 -1.32 11.27
CA THR A 101 -28.46 -1.27 10.90
C THR A 101 -28.83 -2.54 10.14
N LEU A 102 -29.33 -3.55 10.85
CA LEU A 102 -29.88 -4.75 10.22
C LEU A 102 -31.24 -4.42 9.60
N THR A 103 -31.28 -4.22 8.29
CA THR A 103 -32.51 -3.90 7.53
C THR A 103 -33.42 -5.11 7.27
N GLN A 104 -33.00 -6.32 7.66
CA GLN A 104 -33.75 -7.55 7.41
C GLN A 104 -33.70 -8.45 8.64
N ALA A 105 -34.86 -8.72 9.24
CA ALA A 105 -34.96 -9.73 10.29
C ALA A 105 -34.38 -11.06 9.78
N PRO A 106 -33.58 -11.79 10.58
CA PRO A 106 -33.09 -13.10 10.16
C PRO A 106 -34.32 -13.96 9.84
N ALA A 107 -34.37 -14.47 8.61
CA ALA A 107 -35.31 -15.54 8.31
C ALA A 107 -34.90 -16.71 9.19
N ASP A 108 -35.85 -17.23 9.97
CA ASP A 108 -35.69 -18.45 10.74
C ASP A 108 -35.20 -19.56 9.79
N GLN A 109 -33.90 -19.81 9.78
CA GLN A 109 -33.29 -20.98 9.15
C GLN A 109 -32.78 -21.85 10.27
N ASP A 110 -33.68 -22.72 10.75
CA ASP A 110 -33.31 -23.94 11.45
C ASP A 110 -32.67 -24.88 10.41
N GLU A 111 -31.38 -24.69 10.13
CA GLU A 111 -30.60 -25.68 9.40
C GLU A 111 -29.29 -25.87 10.17
N ASP A 112 -29.32 -26.87 11.07
CA ASP A 112 -28.16 -27.50 11.69
C ASP A 112 -27.30 -28.13 10.59
N GLU A 113 -26.51 -27.31 9.89
CA GLU A 113 -25.45 -27.80 9.02
C GLU A 113 -24.15 -27.75 9.82
N ASP A 114 -23.83 -28.88 10.45
CA ASP A 114 -22.55 -29.17 11.09
C ASP A 114 -21.43 -29.04 10.04
N ASN A 115 -20.96 -27.81 9.83
CA ASN A 115 -19.80 -27.53 8.99
C ASN A 115 -18.55 -27.86 9.79
N ASP A 116 -18.13 -29.12 9.71
CA ASP A 116 -16.90 -29.65 10.28
C ASP A 116 -15.69 -28.94 9.62
N LEU A 117 -15.27 -27.82 10.23
CA LEU A 117 -14.04 -27.13 9.89
C LEU A 117 -12.88 -27.92 10.48
N SER A 118 -12.48 -29.01 9.82
CA SER A 118 -11.17 -29.59 10.06
C SER A 118 -10.10 -28.64 9.49
N ASP A 119 -9.75 -27.64 10.30
CA ASP A 119 -8.61 -26.75 10.07
C ASP A 119 -7.32 -27.56 10.23
N GLU A 120 -6.94 -28.27 9.18
CA GLU A 120 -5.63 -28.92 9.05
C GLU A 120 -4.83 -28.30 7.92
N ASP A 121 -4.57 -27.00 8.05
CA ASP A 121 -3.36 -26.40 7.50
C ASP A 121 -2.77 -25.47 8.56
N ASP A 122 -1.87 -26.04 9.36
CA ASP A 122 -0.88 -25.31 10.16
C ASP A 122 -0.03 -24.46 9.20
N LEU A 123 -0.55 -23.28 8.85
CA LEU A 123 0.15 -22.29 8.04
C LEU A 123 1.36 -21.80 8.84
N LYS A 124 2.48 -22.49 8.63
CA LYS A 124 3.76 -22.18 9.25
C LYS A 124 4.20 -20.79 8.85
N MET A 125 3.96 -19.83 9.73
CA MET A 125 4.38 -18.45 9.55
C MET A 125 5.89 -18.41 9.28
N PRO A 126 6.35 -17.73 8.23
CA PRO A 126 7.77 -17.58 7.97
C PRO A 126 8.43 -16.85 9.15
N SER A 127 9.56 -17.39 9.64
CA SER A 127 10.34 -16.75 10.70
C SER A 127 10.73 -15.34 10.28
N SER A 128 10.57 -14.39 11.20
CA SER A 128 11.11 -13.05 11.03
C SER A 128 12.60 -13.11 10.69
N PRO A 129 13.09 -12.22 9.80
CA PRO A 129 14.50 -12.11 9.51
C PRO A 129 15.27 -11.75 10.79
N PRO A 130 16.52 -12.20 10.93
CA PRO A 130 17.33 -11.87 12.09
C PRO A 130 17.50 -10.35 12.19
N CYS A 131 17.20 -9.80 13.37
CA CYS A 131 17.48 -8.40 13.68
C CYS A 131 18.97 -8.16 13.48
N LEU A 132 19.33 -7.28 12.54
CA LEU A 132 20.70 -6.79 12.43
C LEU A 132 21.03 -6.11 13.75
N LEU A 133 22.06 -6.60 14.44
CA LEU A 133 22.68 -5.87 15.53
C LEU A 133 23.12 -4.51 14.98
N ASP A 134 22.56 -3.43 15.50
CA ASP A 134 23.02 -2.06 15.28
C ASP A 134 24.49 -1.98 15.72
N ARG A 135 25.39 -2.27 14.79
CA ARG A 135 26.84 -2.18 14.98
C ARG A 135 27.32 -0.73 14.83
N GLU A 136 26.50 0.26 15.18
CA GLU A 136 26.87 1.66 15.19
C GLU A 136 26.13 2.40 16.31
N SER A 137 26.36 2.00 17.57
CA SER A 137 26.02 2.86 18.72
C SER A 137 27.14 2.92 19.77
N SER A 138 28.30 2.35 19.49
CA SER A 138 29.44 2.34 20.42
C SER A 138 30.33 3.58 20.37
N LEU A 139 30.00 4.61 19.58
CA LEU A 139 30.85 5.81 19.44
C LEU A 139 30.30 7.09 20.10
N LEU A 140 29.10 7.06 20.71
CA LEU A 140 28.53 8.25 21.39
C LEU A 140 28.51 8.15 22.92
N LEU A 141 29.45 7.40 23.52
CA LEU A 141 29.61 7.37 24.98
C LEU A 141 31.03 7.67 25.43
N ARG A 142 31.65 8.74 24.91
CA ARG A 142 32.77 9.44 25.56
C ARG A 142 32.86 10.90 25.12
N GLN A 143 32.10 11.78 25.78
CA GLN A 143 32.56 13.10 26.21
C GLN A 143 31.44 13.83 26.96
N CYS A 144 31.38 13.60 28.27
CA CYS A 144 31.06 14.66 29.24
C CYS A 144 32.10 14.51 30.35
N GLY A 145 33.11 15.37 30.30
CA GLY A 145 33.95 15.68 31.46
C GLY A 145 33.26 16.72 32.32
#